data_AF-A0A6B3L4B8-F1
#
_entry.id   AF-A0A6B3L4B8-F1
#
_cell.length_a   1.000
_cell.length_b   1.000
_cell.length_c   1.000
_cell.angle_alpha   90.00
_cell.angle_beta   90.00
_cell.angle_gamma   90.00
#
_symmetry.space_group_name_H-M   'P 1'
#
loop_
_entity.id
_entity.type
_entity.pdbx_description
1 polymer ?
#
loop_
_entity_poly.entity_id
_entity_poly.type
_entity_poly.pdbx_seq_one_letter_code
_entity_poly.pdbx_strand_id
1 'polypeptide(L)'
;MKNVSPILVAELPPYLWVRVAGKGTFQNAADLKQFASQTIESGRTQFVIDLGECPMMDSTFMGTLTGIALKLREKGDAAKMTVVNANERNAQLLENLGLTMIFDVERGCGKFSAEMGQVDELLAATERQESTSSDVLEAHETLSGISDENRAKFKDVVEFLRAENGGDA
;
A
#
# COMPACT_ATOMS: atom_id res chain seq x y z
N MET A 1 2.55 -10.57 20.14
CA MET A 1 2.62 -10.59 18.67
C MET A 1 3.36 -9.33 18.20
N LYS A 2 4.20 -9.41 17.17
CA LYS A 2 4.86 -8.19 16.65
C LYS A 2 3.81 -7.42 15.86
N ASN A 3 3.30 -6.33 16.42
CA ASN A 3 2.38 -5.43 15.71
C ASN A 3 3.15 -4.80 14.55
N VAL A 4 2.97 -5.36 13.35
CA VAL A 4 3.47 -4.77 12.11
C VAL A 4 2.62 -3.54 11.83
N SER A 5 3.27 -2.41 11.52
CA SER A 5 2.56 -1.17 11.22
C SER A 5 1.78 -1.32 9.90
N PRO A 6 0.46 -1.08 9.90
CA PRO A 6 -0.37 -1.28 8.73
C PRO A 6 0.03 -0.38 7.57
N ILE A 7 -0.16 -0.90 6.36
CA ILE A 7 -0.10 -0.15 5.11
C ILE A 7 -1.52 -0.13 4.57
N LEU A 8 -2.10 1.06 4.47
CA LEU A 8 -3.45 1.25 3.99
C LEU A 8 -3.38 1.73 2.54
N VAL A 9 -4.31 1.25 1.73
CA VAL A 9 -4.37 1.58 0.30
C VAL A 9 -5.76 2.11 -0.03
N ALA A 10 -5.80 3.23 -0.76
CA ALA A 10 -7.02 3.77 -1.34
C ALA A 10 -6.83 4.01 -2.84
N GLU A 11 -7.83 3.63 -3.63
CA GLU A 11 -7.88 3.94 -5.05
C GLU A 11 -8.69 5.21 -5.27
N LEU A 12 -8.02 6.29 -5.69
CA LEU A 12 -8.65 7.55 -6.06
C LEU A 12 -8.15 7.97 -7.44
N PRO A 13 -8.78 7.48 -8.54
CA PRO A 13 -8.29 7.71 -9.88
C PRO A 13 -7.98 9.19 -10.19
N PRO A 14 -6.81 9.49 -10.76
CA PRO A 14 -5.84 8.55 -11.33
C PRO A 14 -4.88 7.92 -10.31
N TYR A 15 -4.88 8.40 -9.06
CA TYR A 15 -3.91 8.09 -8.02
C TYR A 15 -4.19 6.77 -7.29
N LEU A 16 -3.12 6.05 -7.00
CA LEU A 16 -3.10 5.02 -5.98
C LEU A 16 -2.46 5.61 -4.73
N TRP A 17 -3.24 5.73 -3.66
CA TRP A 17 -2.78 6.29 -2.41
C TRP A 17 -2.35 5.18 -1.45
N VAL A 18 -1.15 5.28 -0.92
CA VAL A 18 -0.57 4.32 0.02
C VAL A 18 -0.18 5.06 1.29
N ARG A 19 -0.90 4.84 2.38
CA ARG A 19 -0.62 5.42 3.70
C ARG A 19 0.16 4.45 4.56
N VAL A 20 1.26 4.92 5.13
CA VAL A 20 2.07 4.18 6.09
C VAL A 20 1.62 4.58 7.49
N ALA A 21 0.72 3.78 8.08
CA ALA A 21 0.18 4.00 9.41
C ALA A 21 1.09 3.35 10.46
N GLY A 22 2.03 4.12 11.00
CA GLY A 22 3.07 3.65 11.91
C GLY A 22 4.46 3.56 11.26
N LYS A 23 5.34 2.73 11.81
CA LYS A 23 6.76 2.71 11.41
C LYS A 23 6.95 2.01 10.06
N GLY A 24 7.62 2.67 9.13
CA GLY A 24 8.13 2.03 7.92
C GLY A 24 9.36 1.19 8.25
N THR A 25 9.24 -0.14 8.21
CA THR A 25 10.34 -1.04 8.61
C THR A 25 10.49 -2.18 7.61
N PHE A 26 11.56 -2.97 7.75
CA PHE A 26 11.69 -4.24 7.01
C PHE A 26 10.42 -5.11 7.06
N GLN A 27 9.64 -5.08 8.14
CA GLN A 27 8.46 -5.93 8.30
C GLN A 27 7.34 -5.62 7.30
N ASN A 28 7.12 -4.35 6.97
CA ASN A 28 6.07 -3.94 6.01
C ASN A 28 6.64 -3.53 4.64
N ALA A 29 7.96 -3.38 4.53
CA ALA A 29 8.65 -3.10 3.27
C ALA A 29 8.48 -4.22 2.23
N ALA A 30 8.52 -5.49 2.65
CA ALA A 30 8.39 -6.62 1.72
C ALA A 30 7.00 -6.64 1.04
N ASP A 31 5.95 -6.50 1.84
CA ASP A 31 4.57 -6.50 1.36
C ASP A 31 4.31 -5.31 0.45
N LEU A 32 4.78 -4.11 0.84
CA LEU A 32 4.69 -2.92 0.00
C LEU A 32 5.37 -3.10 -1.36
N LYS A 33 6.57 -3.71 -1.37
CA LYS A 33 7.33 -3.96 -2.60
C LYS A 33 6.57 -4.87 -3.55
N GLN A 34 6.00 -5.96 -3.03
CA GLN A 34 5.24 -6.92 -3.82
C GLN A 34 3.96 -6.28 -4.37
N PHE A 35 3.19 -5.62 -3.50
CA PHE A 35 1.97 -4.91 -3.88
C PHE A 35 2.23 -3.86 -4.97
N ALA A 36 3.21 -2.99 -4.76
CA ALA A 36 3.56 -1.95 -5.73
C ALA A 36 4.03 -2.56 -7.06
N SER A 37 4.82 -3.64 -7.01
CA SER A 37 5.28 -4.33 -8.23
C SER A 37 4.14 -4.86 -9.08
N GLN A 38 3.19 -5.56 -8.46
CA GLN A 38 2.01 -6.10 -9.14
C GLN A 38 1.12 -4.99 -9.70
N THR A 39 0.93 -3.92 -8.93
CA THR A 39 0.10 -2.78 -9.32
C THR A 39 0.72 -1.96 -10.47
N ILE A 40 2.04 -1.84 -10.50
CA ILE A 40 2.76 -1.24 -11.62
C ILE A 40 2.64 -2.11 -12.89
N GLU A 41 2.67 -3.43 -12.73
CA GLU A 41 2.51 -4.37 -13.84
C GLU A 41 1.08 -4.41 -14.40
N SER A 42 0.06 -4.15 -13.57
CA SER A 42 -1.33 -3.99 -14.00
C SER A 42 -1.63 -2.65 -14.68
N GLY A 43 -0.64 -1.75 -14.75
CA GLY A 43 -0.72 -0.49 -15.50
C GLY A 43 -0.97 0.76 -14.66
N ARG A 44 -1.06 0.65 -13.33
CA ARG A 44 -1.17 1.83 -12.46
C ARG A 44 0.21 2.47 -12.31
N THR A 45 0.30 3.78 -12.56
CA THR A 45 1.59 4.50 -12.60
C THR A 45 1.62 5.82 -11.83
N GLN A 46 0.52 6.20 -11.17
CA GLN A 46 0.44 7.41 -10.34
C GLN A 46 0.33 7.01 -8.87
N PHE A 47 1.45 7.04 -8.15
CA PHE A 47 1.51 6.65 -6.75
C PHE A 47 1.64 7.87 -5.84
N VAL A 48 0.85 7.89 -4.77
CA VAL A 48 0.99 8.85 -3.68
C VAL A 48 1.34 8.09 -2.40
N ILE A 49 2.49 8.38 -1.81
CA ILE A 49 2.96 7.77 -0.56
C ILE A 49 2.73 8.77 0.57
N ASP A 50 1.81 8.46 1.45
CA ASP A 50 1.43 9.31 2.56
C ASP A 50 2.09 8.87 3.86
N LEU A 51 2.93 9.76 4.38
CA LEU A 51 3.71 9.55 5.59
C LEU A 51 3.15 10.32 6.79
N GLY A 52 1.91 10.83 6.72
CA GLY A 52 1.28 11.62 7.78
C GLY A 52 1.22 10.89 9.12
N GLU A 53 1.07 9.56 9.09
CA GLU A 53 1.05 8.70 10.27
C GLU A 53 2.35 7.89 10.44
N CYS A 54 3.39 8.23 9.70
CA CYS A 54 4.66 7.51 9.73
C CYS A 54 5.70 8.26 10.58
N PRO A 55 5.91 7.91 11.86
CA PRO A 55 6.86 8.62 12.72
C PRO A 55 8.32 8.39 12.35
N MET A 56 8.63 7.27 11.67
CA MET A 56 10.00 6.85 11.36
C MET A 56 10.01 5.81 10.25
N MET A 57 11.05 5.86 9.42
CA MET A 57 11.42 4.82 8.47
C MET A 57 12.82 4.27 8.74
N ASP A 58 13.04 2.97 8.50
CA ASP A 58 14.37 2.37 8.43
C ASP A 58 14.96 2.41 7.01
N SER A 59 16.22 1.99 6.86
CA SER A 59 16.90 1.96 5.57
C SER A 59 16.27 0.99 4.57
N THR A 60 15.66 -0.11 5.04
CA THR A 60 15.00 -1.09 4.17
C THR A 60 13.75 -0.48 3.53
N PHE A 61 12.96 0.25 4.32
CA PHE A 61 11.74 0.88 3.84
C PHE A 61 12.07 1.96 2.80
N MET A 62 13.08 2.78 3.06
CA MET A 62 13.55 3.77 2.09
C MET A 62 14.13 3.15 0.81
N GLY A 63 14.90 2.07 0.94
CA GLY A 63 15.38 1.30 -0.22
C GLY A 63 14.22 0.73 -1.05
N THR A 64 13.13 0.34 -0.39
CA THR A 64 11.91 -0.13 -1.05
C THR A 64 11.20 0.99 -1.80
N LEU A 65 10.98 2.15 -1.17
CA LEU A 65 10.40 3.32 -1.85
C LEU A 65 11.23 3.72 -3.07
N THR A 66 12.55 3.71 -2.93
CA THR A 66 13.48 3.99 -4.02
C THR A 66 13.31 3.00 -5.16
N GLY A 67 13.25 1.69 -4.86
CA GLY A 67 13.03 0.65 -5.86
C GLY A 67 11.69 0.79 -6.59
N ILE A 68 10.63 1.15 -5.87
CA ILE A 68 9.30 1.42 -6.45
C ILE A 68 9.36 2.60 -7.41
N ALA A 69 9.98 3.71 -6.98
CA ALA A 69 10.12 4.90 -7.82
C ALA A 69 10.93 4.63 -9.09
N LEU A 70 12.03 3.87 -9.00
CA LEU A 70 12.82 3.48 -10.15
C LEU A 70 12.01 2.59 -11.12
N LYS A 71 11.27 1.61 -10.60
CA LYS A 71 10.40 0.76 -11.42
C LYS A 71 9.28 1.55 -12.10
N LEU A 72 8.75 2.58 -11.45
CA LEU A 72 7.80 3.51 -12.08
C LEU A 72 8.43 4.28 -13.23
N ARG A 73 9.65 4.79 -13.05
CA ARG A 73 10.36 5.52 -14.13
C ARG A 73 10.60 4.65 -15.37
N GLU A 74 10.79 3.35 -15.21
CA GLU A 74 10.88 2.41 -16.34
C GLU A 74 9.59 2.32 -17.17
N LYS A 75 8.43 2.74 -16.62
CA LYS A 75 7.16 2.82 -17.34
C LYS A 75 7.00 4.10 -18.16
N GLY A 76 7.95 5.04 -18.06
CA GLY A 76 8.00 6.28 -18.83
C GLY A 76 7.77 7.54 -17.99
N ASP A 77 8.01 8.70 -18.60
CA ASP A 77 8.06 10.01 -17.90
C ASP A 77 6.72 10.45 -17.28
N ALA A 78 5.61 9.87 -17.74
CA ALA A 78 4.30 10.12 -17.16
C ALA A 78 4.10 9.42 -15.81
N ALA A 79 4.81 8.31 -15.54
CA ALA A 79 4.71 7.56 -14.29
C ALA A 79 5.40 8.32 -13.16
N LYS A 80 4.70 8.49 -12.03
CA LYS A 80 5.17 9.31 -10.92
C LYS A 80 4.89 8.68 -9.58
N MET A 81 5.84 8.87 -8.68
CA MET A 81 5.65 8.66 -7.25
C MET A 81 5.82 10.01 -6.55
N THR A 82 4.85 10.37 -5.72
CA THR A 82 4.90 11.59 -4.90
C THR A 82 4.73 11.22 -3.44
N VAL A 83 5.63 11.71 -2.58
CA VAL A 83 5.54 11.57 -1.13
C VAL A 83 4.87 12.81 -0.55
N VAL A 84 3.88 12.61 0.31
CA VAL A 84 3.12 13.67 0.98
C VAL A 84 3.15 13.49 2.50
N ASN A 85 2.88 14.57 3.22
CA ASN A 85 2.75 14.60 4.69
C ASN A 85 3.95 14.01 5.47
N ALA A 86 5.15 14.04 4.87
CA ALA A 86 6.35 13.63 5.57
C ALA A 86 6.64 14.59 6.74
N ASN A 87 6.78 14.06 7.95
CA ASN A 87 7.27 14.85 9.08
C ASN A 87 8.70 15.36 8.82
N GLU A 88 9.15 16.38 9.56
CA GLU A 88 10.45 17.05 9.37
C GLU A 88 11.63 16.05 9.36
N ARG A 89 11.61 15.07 10.27
CA ARG A 89 12.66 14.04 10.37
C ARG A 89 12.72 13.19 9.10
N ASN A 90 11.58 12.69 8.64
CA ASN A 90 11.49 11.86 7.45
C ASN A 90 11.83 12.67 6.19
N ALA A 91 11.33 13.91 6.09
CA ALA A 91 11.64 14.80 4.99
C ALA A 91 13.16 15.09 4.90
N GLN A 92 13.81 15.38 6.03
CA GLN A 92 15.26 15.58 6.08
C GLN A 92 16.03 14.31 5.70
N LEU A 93 15.55 13.15 6.13
CA LEU A 93 16.17 11.86 5.81
C LEU A 93 16.11 11.57 4.30
N LEU A 94 14.97 11.81 3.67
CA LEU A 94 14.80 11.66 2.22
C LEU A 94 15.71 12.62 1.44
N GLU A 95 15.85 13.86 1.91
CA GLU A 95 16.76 14.86 1.32
C GLU A 95 18.23 14.49 1.46
N ASN A 96 18.66 14.09 2.66
CA ASN A 96 20.05 13.71 2.93
C ASN A 96 20.51 12.52 2.09
N LEU A 97 19.58 11.66 1.70
CA LEU A 97 19.82 10.51 0.83
C LEU A 97 19.73 10.84 -0.67
N GLY A 98 19.37 12.08 -1.03
CA GLY A 98 19.17 12.51 -2.41
C GLY A 98 17.95 11.87 -3.09
N LEU A 99 17.01 11.31 -2.33
CA LEU A 99 15.85 10.61 -2.88
C LEU A 99 14.83 11.56 -3.53
N THR A 100 14.90 12.85 -3.21
CA THR A 100 14.16 13.92 -3.88
C THR A 100 14.53 14.09 -5.35
N MET A 101 15.63 13.48 -5.83
CA MET A 101 15.98 13.40 -7.25
C MET A 101 15.32 12.21 -7.97
N ILE A 102 14.74 11.27 -7.21
CA ILE A 102 14.17 10.03 -7.74
C ILE A 102 12.64 10.09 -7.76
N PHE A 103 12.04 10.74 -6.75
CA PHE A 103 10.60 10.96 -6.63
C PHE A 103 10.29 12.32 -6.02
N ASP A 104 9.08 12.81 -6.27
CA ASP A 104 8.63 14.10 -5.77
C ASP A 104 8.35 14.02 -4.27
N VAL A 105 8.77 15.03 -3.50
CA VAL A 105 8.38 15.18 -2.09
C VAL A 105 7.65 16.50 -1.95
N GLU A 106 6.38 16.44 -1.59
CA GLU A 106 5.55 17.60 -1.37
C GLU A 106 5.77 18.17 0.03
N ARG A 107 5.99 19.48 0.11
CA ARG A 107 6.11 20.22 1.37
C ARG A 107 4.94 21.20 1.52
N GLY A 108 4.25 21.15 2.66
CA GLY A 108 3.15 22.05 2.99
C GLY A 108 1.78 21.60 2.45
N CYS A 109 0.80 22.50 2.46
CA CYS A 109 -0.53 22.27 1.88
C CYS A 109 -0.42 22.32 0.36
N GLY A 110 -0.16 21.17 -0.29
CA GLY A 110 0.14 21.11 -1.71
C GLY A 110 -0.95 20.44 -2.55
N LYS A 111 -0.49 19.87 -3.68
CA LYS A 111 -1.25 19.53 -4.89
C LYS A 111 -2.43 18.60 -4.65
N PHE A 112 -2.43 17.86 -3.53
CA PHE A 112 -3.44 16.86 -3.20
C PHE A 112 -4.46 17.31 -2.14
N SER A 113 -4.49 18.60 -1.79
CA SER A 113 -5.37 19.11 -0.72
C SER A 113 -6.87 18.85 -0.97
N ALA A 114 -7.32 18.76 -2.22
CA ALA A 114 -8.71 18.45 -2.56
C ALA A 114 -9.03 16.95 -2.42
N GLU A 115 -8.03 16.11 -2.65
CA GLU A 115 -8.08 14.65 -2.58
C GLU A 115 -7.98 14.12 -1.15
N MET A 116 -7.26 14.83 -0.26
CA MET A 116 -7.01 14.41 1.13
C MET A 116 -8.28 13.99 1.88
N GLY A 117 -9.35 14.78 1.81
CA GLY A 117 -10.60 14.47 2.50
C GLY A 117 -11.27 13.18 1.99
N GLN A 118 -11.25 12.95 0.68
CA GLN A 118 -11.81 11.73 0.07
C GLN A 118 -10.96 10.50 0.40
N VAL A 119 -9.63 10.67 0.40
CA VAL A 119 -8.69 9.62 0.78
C VAL A 119 -8.88 9.22 2.24
N ASP A 120 -9.05 10.18 3.15
CA ASP A 120 -9.30 9.87 4.56
C ASP A 120 -10.59 9.07 4.76
N GLU A 121 -11.66 9.40 4.04
CA GLU A 121 -12.91 8.63 4.08
C GLU A 121 -12.73 7.20 3.55
N LEU A 122 -12.00 7.03 2.45
CA LEU A 122 -11.70 5.72 1.85
C LEU A 122 -10.84 4.87 2.79
N LEU A 123 -9.76 5.44 3.33
CA LEU A 123 -8.86 4.74 4.24
C LEU A 123 -9.57 4.40 5.56
N ALA A 124 -10.40 5.30 6.09
CA ALA A 124 -11.21 5.00 7.27
C ALA A 124 -12.27 3.91 7.00
N ALA A 125 -12.74 3.75 5.76
CA ALA A 125 -13.58 2.60 5.39
C ALA A 125 -12.78 1.29 5.38
N THR A 126 -11.55 1.32 4.86
CA THR A 126 -10.61 0.18 4.88
C THR A 126 -10.20 -0.21 6.30
N GLU A 127 -9.98 0.75 7.20
CA GLU A 127 -9.66 0.46 8.60
C GLU A 127 -10.87 -0.07 9.40
N ARG A 128 -12.08 0.44 9.10
CA ARG A 128 -13.33 -0.07 9.70
C ARG A 128 -13.69 -1.47 9.20
N GLN A 129 -13.25 -1.82 8.00
CA GLN A 129 -13.12 -3.20 7.55
C GLN A 129 -11.84 -3.78 8.15
N GLU A 130 -11.79 -3.99 9.47
CA GLU A 130 -10.95 -5.09 9.97
C GLU A 130 -11.37 -6.30 9.14
N SER A 131 -10.51 -6.73 8.20
CA SER A 131 -10.86 -7.78 7.25
C SER A 131 -11.26 -8.99 8.05
N THR A 132 -12.55 -9.21 8.17
CA THR A 132 -13.04 -10.39 8.87
C THR A 132 -12.56 -11.56 8.03
N SER A 133 -12.30 -12.71 8.65
CA SER A 133 -12.03 -13.93 7.88
C SER A 133 -13.14 -14.20 6.84
N SER A 134 -14.34 -13.62 7.02
CA SER A 134 -15.44 -13.60 6.05
C SER A 134 -15.16 -12.81 4.77
N ASP A 135 -14.54 -11.63 4.84
CA ASP A 135 -14.28 -10.80 3.65
C ASP A 135 -13.14 -11.39 2.80
N VAL A 136 -12.11 -11.95 3.47
CA VAL A 136 -11.02 -12.68 2.80
C VAL A 136 -11.55 -13.95 2.14
N LEU A 137 -12.48 -14.65 2.81
CA LEU A 137 -13.16 -15.82 2.26
C LEU A 137 -13.97 -15.46 1.02
N GLU A 138 -14.78 -14.40 1.06
CA GLU A 138 -15.60 -13.97 -0.07
C GLU A 138 -14.77 -13.59 -1.31
N ALA A 139 -13.63 -12.92 -1.08
CA ALA A 139 -12.69 -12.61 -2.15
C ALA A 139 -12.07 -13.88 -2.79
N HIS A 140 -11.66 -14.86 -1.97
CA HIS A 140 -11.12 -16.12 -2.47
C HIS A 140 -12.17 -17.00 -3.16
N GLU A 141 -13.42 -16.99 -2.69
CA GLU A 141 -14.55 -17.67 -3.32
C GLU A 141 -14.87 -17.08 -4.69
N THR A 142 -14.84 -15.76 -4.78
CA THR A 142 -15.02 -15.05 -6.05
C THR A 142 -13.92 -15.42 -7.03
N LEU A 143 -12.65 -15.38 -6.62
CA LEU A 143 -11.51 -15.73 -7.47
C LEU A 143 -11.49 -17.21 -7.88
N SER A 144 -11.91 -18.10 -6.98
CA SER A 144 -12.08 -19.54 -7.20
C SER A 144 -13.21 -19.84 -8.20
N GLY A 145 -14.26 -19.02 -8.21
CA GLY A 145 -15.40 -19.15 -9.12
C GLY A 145 -15.12 -18.75 -10.57
N ILE A 146 -14.03 -18.03 -10.85
CA ILE A 146 -13.71 -17.47 -12.18
C ILE A 146 -13.22 -18.54 -13.16
N SER A 147 -12.52 -19.59 -12.71
CA SER A 147 -12.07 -20.67 -13.58
C SER A 147 -11.86 -21.99 -12.82
N ASP A 148 -12.03 -23.12 -13.51
CA ASP A 148 -11.85 -24.44 -12.89
C ASP A 148 -10.40 -24.71 -12.46
N GLU A 149 -9.43 -24.02 -13.07
CA GLU A 149 -8.02 -24.08 -12.66
C GLU A 149 -7.77 -23.31 -11.35
N ASN A 150 -8.42 -22.15 -11.18
CA ASN A 150 -8.39 -21.40 -9.91
C ASN A 150 -9.12 -22.17 -8.81
N ARG A 151 -10.23 -22.82 -9.15
CA ARG A 151 -11.01 -23.64 -8.21
C ARG A 151 -10.16 -24.73 -7.56
N ALA A 152 -9.34 -25.44 -8.35
CA ALA A 152 -8.47 -26.49 -7.82
C ALA A 152 -7.31 -25.93 -6.98
N LYS A 153 -6.76 -24.76 -7.33
CA LYS A 153 -5.63 -24.12 -6.62
C LYS A 153 -6.02 -23.48 -5.30
N PHE A 154 -7.24 -22.94 -5.19
CA PHE A 154 -7.68 -22.18 -4.01
C PHE A 154 -8.63 -22.96 -3.08
N LYS A 155 -8.98 -24.20 -3.43
CA LYS A 155 -9.90 -25.03 -2.65
C LYS A 155 -9.46 -25.19 -1.20
N ASP A 156 -8.19 -25.55 -0.97
CA ASP A 156 -7.67 -25.85 0.37
C ASP A 156 -7.65 -24.59 1.26
N VAL A 157 -7.40 -23.42 0.67
CA VAL A 157 -7.38 -22.12 1.38
C VAL A 157 -8.80 -21.68 1.74
N VAL A 158 -9.76 -21.85 0.82
CA VAL A 158 -11.17 -21.54 1.06
C VAL A 158 -11.77 -22.47 2.13
N GLU A 159 -11.46 -23.77 2.10
CA GLU A 159 -11.92 -24.72 3.11
C GLU A 159 -11.32 -24.44 4.51
N PHE A 160 -10.04 -24.08 4.58
CA PHE A 160 -9.38 -23.67 5.82
C PHE A 160 -10.04 -22.41 6.42
N LEU A 161 -10.24 -21.36 5.62
CA LEU A 161 -10.86 -20.11 6.07
C LEU A 161 -12.33 -20.28 6.46
N ARG A 162 -13.08 -21.18 5.79
CA ARG A 162 -14.44 -21.57 6.21
C ARG A 162 -14.46 -22.28 7.56
N ALA A 163 -13.49 -23.14 7.82
CA ALA A 163 -13.40 -23.89 9.08
C ALA A 163 -13.08 -22.97 10.27
N GLU A 164 -12.22 -21.97 10.11
CA GLU A 164 -11.95 -20.97 11.16
C GLU A 164 -13.16 -20.05 11.42
N ASN A 165 -13.95 -19.72 10.40
CA ASN A 165 -15.19 -18.94 10.57
C ASN A 165 -16.36 -19.72 11.18
N GLY A 166 -16.33 -21.06 11.12
CA GLY A 166 -17.40 -21.94 11.61
C GLY A 166 -17.09 -22.62 12.95
N GLY A 167 -15.95 -22.31 13.58
CA GLY A 167 -15.44 -22.99 14.77
C GLY A 167 -15.67 -22.24 16.08
N ASP A 168 -16.92 -21.98 16.44
CA ASP A 168 -17.33 -21.75 17.84
C ASP A 168 -18.77 -22.25 18.03
N ALA A 169 -18.88 -23.48 18.54
CA ALA A 169 -20.06 -24.03 19.18
C ALA A 169 -19.63 -24.75 20.47
#